data_AF-A0A9E1YHD2-F1
#
_entry.id   AF-A0A9E1YHD2-F1
#
_cell.length_a   1.000
_cell.length_b   1.000
_cell.length_c   1.000
_cell.angle_alpha   90.00
_cell.angle_beta   90.00
_cell.angle_gamma   90.00
#
_symmetry.space_group_name_H-M   'P 1'
#
loop_
_entity.id
_entity.type
_entity.pdbx_description
1 polymer ?
#
loop_
_entity_poly.entity_id
_entity_poly.type
_entity_poly.pdbx_seq_one_letter_code
_entity_poly.pdbx_strand_id
1 'polypeptide(L)'
;MTNTNEAAIVEIGFSRSWFGRRISGWQTVTLELQKSEQHNSAISKRERLGFVDIAKLGELDAGTLGRALAVQCTRKAIDPNLVHIDTDTDVDFVMAHVFETHDIWHVVTGWGNDEEGEVGLGGFYIAQLQLPLIALMLSLVFLNTVLSKPESLKPRMDALTNGYQMGKTARDLFGVDWRRNFSRSLHEIRQEYEIVQEIVGEGILRDAA
;
A
#
# COMPACT_ATOMS: atom_id res chain seq x y z
N MET A 1 3.42 15.23 13.36
CA MET A 1 3.74 13.89 12.84
C MET A 1 2.91 12.91 13.65
N THR A 2 1.72 12.57 13.15
CA THR A 2 0.97 11.42 13.67
C THR A 2 1.80 10.18 13.35
N ASN A 3 1.99 9.31 14.33
CA ASN A 3 2.77 8.10 14.16
C ASN A 3 2.03 7.20 13.13
N THR A 4 2.67 6.71 12.07
CA THR A 4 2.02 5.88 11.04
C THR A 4 1.29 4.67 11.64
N ASN A 5 1.85 4.14 12.73
CA ASN A 5 1.29 3.08 13.56
C ASN A 5 -0.08 3.46 14.18
N GLU A 6 -0.27 4.71 14.59
CA GLU A 6 -1.55 5.19 15.12
C GLU A 6 -2.61 5.34 14.01
N ALA A 7 -2.20 5.74 12.80
CA ALA A 7 -3.11 5.89 11.67
C ALA A 7 -3.69 4.53 11.24
N ALA A 8 -2.85 3.50 11.12
CA ALA A 8 -3.29 2.14 10.78
C ALA A 8 -4.24 1.56 11.86
N ILE A 9 -3.91 1.74 13.14
CA ILE A 9 -4.78 1.28 14.25
C ILE A 9 -6.14 2.01 14.23
N VAL A 10 -6.14 3.32 13.97
CA VAL A 10 -7.38 4.11 13.86
C VAL A 10 -8.20 3.67 12.64
N GLU A 11 -7.55 3.37 11.51
CA GLU A 11 -8.21 2.91 10.29
C GLU A 11 -8.85 1.52 10.46
N ILE A 12 -8.17 0.61 11.17
CA ILE A 12 -8.71 -0.71 11.51
C ILE A 12 -9.85 -0.58 12.53
N GLY A 13 -9.65 0.22 13.58
CA GLY A 13 -10.68 0.48 14.58
C GLY A 13 -11.93 1.10 13.96
N PHE A 14 -11.76 2.05 13.04
CA PHE A 14 -12.82 2.64 12.24
C PHE A 14 -13.50 1.58 11.38
N SER A 15 -12.76 0.85 10.54
CA SER A 15 -13.31 -0.15 9.61
C SER A 15 -14.05 -1.30 10.30
N ARG A 16 -13.71 -1.65 11.55
CA ARG A 16 -14.45 -2.66 12.34
C ARG A 16 -15.74 -2.13 12.99
N SER A 17 -15.90 -0.81 13.12
CA SER A 17 -17.14 -0.22 13.63
C SER A 17 -18.29 -0.41 12.64
N TRP A 18 -19.55 -0.42 13.10
CA TRP A 18 -20.70 -0.56 12.19
C TRP A 18 -20.73 0.54 11.11
N PHE A 19 -20.39 1.77 11.50
CA PHE A 19 -20.35 2.91 10.59
C PHE A 19 -19.16 2.81 9.62
N GLY A 20 -17.98 2.45 10.11
CA GLY A 20 -16.80 2.30 9.27
C GLY A 20 -16.82 1.07 8.38
N ARG A 21 -17.50 -0.03 8.73
CA ARG A 21 -17.77 -1.14 7.78
C ARG A 21 -18.59 -0.67 6.58
N ARG A 22 -19.59 0.17 6.83
CA ARG A 22 -20.45 0.72 5.77
C ARG A 22 -19.69 1.71 4.87
N ILE A 23 -18.79 2.51 5.44
CA ILE A 23 -18.03 3.52 4.71
C ILE A 23 -16.83 2.93 3.98
N SER A 24 -16.15 1.96 4.59
CA SER A 24 -14.98 1.32 3.98
C SER A 24 -15.31 0.49 2.76
N GLY A 25 -16.54 -0.03 2.66
CA GLY A 25 -17.01 -0.71 1.46
C GLY A 25 -16.29 -2.02 1.16
N TRP A 26 -15.60 -2.62 2.13
CA TRP A 26 -14.79 -3.83 1.93
C TRP A 26 -15.56 -5.00 1.32
N GLN A 27 -16.85 -5.14 1.63
CA GLN A 27 -17.69 -6.14 0.99
C GLN A 27 -17.87 -5.88 -0.51
N THR A 28 -18.11 -4.63 -0.91
CA THR A 28 -18.21 -4.24 -2.32
C THR A 28 -16.89 -4.45 -3.03
N VAL A 29 -15.78 -4.03 -2.43
CA VAL A 29 -14.42 -4.24 -2.96
C VAL A 29 -14.16 -5.73 -3.18
N THR A 30 -14.47 -6.57 -2.19
CA THR A 30 -14.27 -8.03 -2.28
C THR A 30 -15.07 -8.63 -3.44
N LEU A 31 -16.34 -8.25 -3.58
CA LEU A 31 -17.19 -8.71 -4.67
C LEU A 31 -16.69 -8.26 -6.05
N GLU A 32 -16.16 -7.04 -6.16
CA GLU A 32 -15.56 -6.55 -7.40
C GLU A 32 -14.25 -7.28 -7.74
N LEU A 33 -13.38 -7.51 -6.76
CA LEU A 33 -12.16 -8.28 -6.94
C LEU A 33 -12.47 -9.71 -7.40
N GLN A 34 -13.49 -10.36 -6.84
CA GLN A 34 -13.90 -11.72 -7.22
C GLN A 34 -14.34 -11.88 -8.69
N LYS A 35 -14.58 -10.78 -9.43
CA LYS A 35 -14.88 -10.84 -10.87
C LYS A 35 -13.65 -11.17 -11.72
N SER A 36 -12.44 -10.92 -11.22
CA SER A 36 -11.18 -11.30 -11.87
C SER A 36 -10.77 -12.70 -11.41
N GLU A 37 -10.40 -13.58 -12.35
CA GLU A 37 -9.95 -14.93 -12.04
C GLU A 37 -8.69 -14.92 -11.15
N GLN A 38 -7.75 -14.02 -11.43
CA GLN A 38 -6.52 -13.85 -10.64
C GLN A 38 -6.85 -13.49 -9.19
N HIS A 39 -7.64 -12.44 -8.98
CA HIS A 39 -8.02 -11.98 -7.64
C HIS A 39 -8.86 -13.02 -6.90
N ASN A 40 -9.81 -13.68 -7.58
CA ASN A 40 -10.62 -14.73 -6.96
C ASN A 40 -9.77 -15.94 -6.55
N SER A 41 -8.75 -16.29 -7.34
CA SER A 41 -7.78 -17.34 -6.97
C SER A 41 -7.01 -16.96 -5.70
N ALA A 42 -6.53 -15.72 -5.60
CA ALA A 42 -5.85 -15.23 -4.40
C ALA A 42 -6.77 -15.24 -3.16
N ILE A 43 -8.01 -14.76 -3.30
CA ILE A 43 -9.03 -14.76 -2.24
C ILE A 43 -9.36 -16.18 -1.78
N SER A 44 -9.43 -17.14 -2.72
CA SER A 44 -9.71 -18.55 -2.39
C SER A 44 -8.55 -19.23 -1.68
N LYS A 45 -7.30 -18.95 -2.08
CA LYS A 45 -6.09 -19.53 -1.48
C LYS A 45 -5.77 -18.98 -0.10
N ARG A 46 -6.12 -17.71 0.15
CA ARG A 46 -5.86 -16.99 1.40
C ARG A 46 -4.39 -17.02 1.84
N GLU A 47 -3.47 -16.94 0.89
CA GLU A 47 -2.03 -16.86 1.19
C GLU A 47 -1.73 -15.51 1.89
N ARG A 48 -1.23 -15.60 3.13
CA ARG A 48 -0.89 -14.45 3.98
C ARG A 48 0.61 -14.17 3.90
N LEU A 49 0.98 -12.92 4.14
CA LEU A 49 2.40 -12.54 4.27
C LEU A 49 3.02 -13.26 5.48
N GLY A 50 2.29 -13.29 6.59
CA GLY A 50 2.76 -13.80 7.87
C GLY A 50 3.77 -12.86 8.53
N PHE A 51 4.47 -13.36 9.53
CA PHE A 51 5.47 -12.58 10.27
C PHE A 51 6.65 -12.17 9.37
N VAL A 52 6.97 -10.88 9.38
CA VAL A 52 8.09 -10.27 8.64
C VAL A 52 9.23 -9.97 9.61
N ASP A 53 10.31 -10.73 9.50
CA ASP A 53 11.54 -10.53 10.27
C ASP A 53 12.42 -9.48 9.57
N ILE A 54 12.29 -8.22 9.99
CA ILE A 54 13.04 -7.09 9.44
C ILE A 54 14.55 -7.25 9.60
N ALA A 55 15.02 -7.87 10.69
CA ALA A 55 16.45 -8.09 10.91
C ALA A 55 17.01 -9.05 9.85
N LYS A 56 16.31 -10.18 9.64
CA LYS A 56 16.67 -11.15 8.60
C LYS A 56 16.59 -10.58 7.19
N LEU A 57 15.55 -9.80 6.89
CA LEU A 57 15.45 -9.11 5.60
C LEU A 57 16.60 -8.10 5.39
N GLY A 58 17.08 -7.50 6.48
CA GLY A 58 18.26 -6.66 6.49
C GLY A 58 19.54 -7.39 6.09
N GLU A 59 19.63 -8.70 6.20
CA GLU A 59 20.83 -9.45 5.79
C GLU A 59 20.89 -9.73 4.27
N LEU A 60 19.81 -9.47 3.54
CA LEU A 60 19.74 -9.68 2.09
C LEU A 60 20.59 -8.66 1.32
N ASP A 61 20.95 -9.04 0.09
CA ASP A 61 21.75 -8.21 -0.81
C ASP A 61 21.07 -6.87 -1.11
N ALA A 62 21.89 -5.83 -1.31
CA ALA A 62 21.41 -4.53 -1.80
C ALA A 62 20.67 -4.68 -3.13
N GLY A 63 19.61 -3.89 -3.33
CA GLY A 63 18.75 -3.96 -4.51
C GLY A 63 17.67 -5.05 -4.46
N THR A 64 17.64 -5.90 -3.43
CA THR A 64 16.52 -6.84 -3.21
C THR A 64 15.32 -6.16 -2.55
N LEU A 65 14.12 -6.68 -2.80
CA LEU A 65 12.89 -6.17 -2.17
C LEU A 65 12.99 -6.18 -0.63
N GLY A 66 13.44 -7.29 -0.06
CA GLY A 66 13.53 -7.47 1.38
C GLY A 66 14.53 -6.50 2.02
N ARG A 67 15.70 -6.30 1.40
CA ARG A 67 16.67 -5.32 1.88
C ARG A 67 16.11 -3.89 1.84
N ALA A 68 15.40 -3.53 0.78
CA ALA A 68 14.76 -2.21 0.66
C ALA A 68 13.67 -2.00 1.72
N LEU A 69 12.81 -3.00 1.94
CA LEU A 69 11.80 -2.97 3.01
C LEU A 69 12.44 -2.81 4.40
N ALA A 70 13.48 -3.59 4.69
CA ALA A 70 14.17 -3.52 5.97
C ALA A 70 14.79 -2.14 6.25
N VAL A 71 15.41 -1.54 5.22
CA VAL A 71 15.95 -0.17 5.30
C VAL A 71 14.84 0.84 5.56
N GLN A 72 13.72 0.76 4.85
CA GLN A 72 12.58 1.67 5.03
C GLN A 72 12.00 1.56 6.45
N CYS A 73 11.65 0.34 6.89
CA CYS A 73 11.08 0.11 8.21
C CYS A 73 12.02 0.59 9.32
N THR A 74 13.32 0.32 9.20
CA THR A 74 14.32 0.77 10.19
C THR A 74 14.45 2.30 10.22
N ARG A 75 14.52 2.96 9.05
CA ARG A 75 14.65 4.43 8.96
C ARG A 75 13.44 5.17 9.51
N LYS A 76 12.25 4.59 9.36
CA LYS A 76 10.98 5.22 9.75
C LYS A 76 10.41 4.70 11.07
N ALA A 77 11.07 3.73 11.70
CA ALA A 77 10.57 3.03 12.89
C ALA A 77 9.16 2.43 12.68
N ILE A 78 8.92 1.87 11.49
CA ILE A 78 7.67 1.19 11.12
C ILE A 78 7.78 -0.29 11.50
N ASP A 79 6.74 -0.84 12.11
CA ASP A 79 6.60 -2.27 12.35
C ASP A 79 5.57 -2.86 11.36
N PRO A 80 6.00 -3.63 10.34
CA PRO A 80 5.09 -4.22 9.37
C PRO A 80 4.19 -5.31 9.97
N ASN A 81 4.44 -5.73 11.22
CA ASN A 81 3.67 -6.77 11.92
C ASN A 81 2.60 -6.19 12.85
N LEU A 82 2.43 -4.86 12.89
CA LEU A 82 1.53 -4.18 13.84
C LEU A 82 0.07 -4.59 13.64
N VAL A 83 -0.33 -4.79 12.39
CA VAL A 83 -1.72 -5.08 12.02
C VAL A 83 -1.95 -6.57 11.98
N HIS A 84 -2.82 -7.05 12.87
CA HIS A 84 -3.33 -8.42 12.83
C HIS A 84 -4.85 -8.43 12.66
N ILE A 85 -5.29 -9.07 11.58
CA ILE A 85 -6.69 -9.29 11.25
C ILE A 85 -6.88 -10.80 11.06
N ASP A 86 -7.83 -11.36 11.79
CA ASP A 86 -8.28 -12.75 11.63
C ASP A 86 -8.94 -12.90 10.26
N THR A 87 -8.65 -13.96 9.51
CA THR A 87 -9.13 -14.11 8.12
C THR A 87 -10.16 -15.22 7.97
N ASP A 88 -11.24 -15.10 8.73
CA ASP A 88 -12.35 -16.06 8.72
C ASP A 88 -13.21 -15.91 7.46
N THR A 89 -13.37 -14.68 6.95
CA THR A 89 -14.13 -14.40 5.72
C THR A 89 -13.24 -13.91 4.57
N ASP A 90 -13.78 -13.92 3.35
CA ASP A 90 -13.09 -13.36 2.17
C ASP A 90 -12.83 -11.86 2.35
N VAL A 91 -13.78 -11.15 2.98
CA VAL A 91 -13.65 -9.73 3.30
C VAL A 91 -12.50 -9.51 4.27
N ASP A 92 -12.42 -10.33 5.31
CA ASP A 92 -11.33 -10.23 6.28
C ASP A 92 -9.97 -10.53 5.61
N PHE A 93 -9.92 -11.49 4.69
CA PHE A 93 -8.72 -11.78 3.92
C PHE A 93 -8.29 -10.60 3.05
N VAL A 94 -9.21 -10.00 2.29
CA VAL A 94 -8.92 -8.82 1.45
C VAL A 94 -8.39 -7.68 2.32
N MET A 95 -9.04 -7.42 3.46
CA MET A 95 -8.59 -6.40 4.42
C MET A 95 -7.18 -6.71 4.93
N ALA A 96 -6.96 -7.93 5.45
CA ALA A 96 -5.67 -8.34 5.99
C ALA A 96 -4.56 -8.22 4.93
N HIS A 97 -4.80 -8.70 3.71
CA HIS A 97 -3.83 -8.65 2.63
C HIS A 97 -3.43 -7.21 2.28
N VAL A 98 -4.40 -6.29 2.18
CA VAL A 98 -4.12 -4.87 1.88
C VAL A 98 -3.26 -4.23 2.97
N PHE A 99 -3.59 -4.44 4.25
CA PHE A 99 -2.81 -3.86 5.34
C PHE A 99 -1.43 -4.50 5.51
N GLU A 100 -1.32 -5.83 5.44
CA GLU A 100 -0.04 -6.54 5.60
C GLU A 100 0.98 -6.21 4.49
N THR A 101 0.48 -5.92 3.29
CA THR A 101 1.34 -5.65 2.12
C THR A 101 1.56 -4.16 1.89
N HIS A 102 0.95 -3.27 2.68
CA HIS A 102 1.00 -1.83 2.46
C HIS A 102 2.43 -1.26 2.38
N ASP A 103 3.27 -1.58 3.36
CA ASP A 103 4.67 -1.14 3.35
C ASP A 103 5.47 -1.72 2.18
N ILE A 104 5.11 -2.92 1.72
CA ILE A 104 5.71 -3.54 0.53
C ILE A 104 5.32 -2.74 -0.71
N TRP A 105 4.07 -2.30 -0.80
CA TRP A 105 3.59 -1.51 -1.95
C TRP A 105 4.27 -0.14 -2.02
N HIS A 106 4.57 0.49 -0.88
CA HIS A 106 5.45 1.67 -0.84
C HIS A 106 6.81 1.39 -1.50
N VAL A 107 7.50 0.32 -1.07
CA VAL A 107 8.82 -0.04 -1.62
C VAL A 107 8.74 -0.36 -3.12
N VAL A 108 7.76 -1.15 -3.52
CA VAL A 108 7.61 -1.65 -4.89
C VAL A 108 7.26 -0.52 -5.85
N THR A 109 6.29 0.33 -5.50
CA THR A 109 5.90 1.49 -6.32
C THR A 109 6.96 2.60 -6.26
N GLY A 110 7.70 2.69 -5.16
CA GLY A 110 8.64 3.76 -4.89
C GLY A 110 8.01 4.97 -4.19
N TRP A 111 6.73 4.96 -3.88
CA TRP A 111 6.11 6.02 -3.07
C TRP A 111 6.61 5.94 -1.62
N GLY A 112 7.14 7.04 -1.10
CA GLY A 112 7.65 7.14 0.26
C GLY A 112 6.54 7.27 1.31
N ASN A 113 6.93 7.23 2.59
CA ASN A 113 6.04 7.48 3.74
C ASN A 113 6.09 8.96 4.17
N ASP A 114 6.03 9.88 3.23
CA ASP A 114 5.78 11.31 3.48
C ASP A 114 4.38 11.68 2.96
N GLU A 115 3.92 12.91 3.21
CA GLU A 115 2.52 13.29 2.93
C GLU A 115 2.17 13.14 1.45
N GLU A 116 3.09 13.48 0.54
CA GLU A 116 2.94 13.31 -0.91
C GLU A 116 2.99 11.84 -1.33
N GLY A 117 3.90 11.05 -0.75
CA GLY A 117 4.04 9.63 -1.04
C GLY A 117 2.81 8.82 -0.63
N GLU A 118 2.20 9.11 0.52
CA GLU A 118 0.93 8.49 0.93
C GLU A 118 -0.21 8.85 -0.05
N VAL A 119 -0.24 10.08 -0.57
CA VAL A 119 -1.22 10.49 -1.58
C VAL A 119 -1.00 9.76 -2.91
N GLY A 120 0.25 9.62 -3.33
CA GLY A 120 0.61 8.87 -4.54
C GLY A 120 0.24 7.39 -4.44
N LEU A 121 0.60 6.73 -3.33
CA LEU A 121 0.21 5.34 -3.11
C LEU A 121 -1.31 5.19 -2.98
N GLY A 122 -2.00 6.16 -2.36
CA GLY A 122 -3.45 6.20 -2.31
C GLY A 122 -4.09 6.26 -3.71
N GLY A 123 -3.52 7.04 -4.63
CA GLY A 123 -3.91 7.03 -6.04
C GLY A 123 -3.75 5.66 -6.69
N PHE A 124 -2.63 4.99 -6.44
CA PHE A 124 -2.35 3.63 -6.94
C PHE A 124 -3.39 2.62 -6.42
N TYR A 125 -3.72 2.66 -5.13
CA TYR A 125 -4.77 1.82 -4.53
C TYR A 125 -6.14 2.04 -5.15
N ILE A 126 -6.53 3.29 -5.42
CA ILE A 126 -7.81 3.58 -6.07
C ILE A 126 -7.85 3.01 -7.48
N ALA A 127 -6.74 3.11 -8.23
CA ALA A 127 -6.64 2.56 -9.58
C ALA A 127 -6.78 1.03 -9.61
N GLN A 128 -6.10 0.31 -8.72
CA GLN A 128 -6.11 -1.16 -8.72
C GLN A 128 -7.32 -1.77 -8.01
N LEU A 129 -7.70 -1.21 -6.86
CA LEU A 129 -8.64 -1.86 -5.93
C LEU A 129 -9.95 -1.08 -5.70
N GLN A 130 -10.05 0.15 -6.22
CA GLN A 130 -11.21 1.03 -6.05
C GLN A 130 -11.65 1.21 -4.58
N LEU A 131 -10.68 1.24 -3.64
CA LEU A 131 -10.95 1.27 -2.20
C LEU A 131 -11.68 2.55 -1.75
N PRO A 132 -12.95 2.47 -1.30
CA PRO A 132 -13.70 3.64 -0.84
C PRO A 132 -13.08 4.31 0.38
N LEU A 133 -12.45 3.52 1.27
CA LEU A 133 -11.77 4.03 2.46
C LEU A 133 -10.61 4.96 2.11
N ILE A 134 -9.78 4.58 1.14
CA ILE A 134 -8.67 5.40 0.65
C ILE A 134 -9.19 6.66 -0.03
N ALA A 135 -10.25 6.56 -0.85
CA ALA A 135 -10.88 7.74 -1.46
C ALA A 135 -11.41 8.75 -0.42
N LEU A 136 -12.01 8.25 0.67
CA LEU A 136 -12.43 9.10 1.80
C LEU A 136 -11.24 9.75 2.50
N MET A 137 -10.19 8.98 2.81
CA MET A 137 -8.99 9.49 3.47
C MET A 137 -8.33 10.59 2.63
N LEU A 138 -8.16 10.37 1.33
CA LEU A 138 -7.61 11.37 0.41
C LEU A 138 -8.49 12.62 0.34
N SER A 139 -9.83 12.47 0.35
CA SER A 139 -10.74 13.62 0.39
C SER A 139 -10.51 14.49 1.63
N LEU A 140 -10.28 13.87 2.79
CA LEU A 140 -9.95 14.59 4.03
C LEU A 140 -8.54 15.21 3.97
N VAL A 141 -7.56 14.52 3.37
CA VAL A 141 -6.22 15.07 3.14
C VAL A 141 -6.30 16.32 2.27
N PHE A 142 -7.03 16.31 1.16
CA PHE A 142 -7.20 17.46 0.28
C PHE A 142 -7.99 18.61 0.93
N LEU A 143 -9.03 18.29 1.71
CA LEU A 143 -9.73 19.31 2.50
C LEU A 143 -8.76 20.01 3.46
N ASN A 144 -7.94 19.24 4.18
CA ASN A 144 -6.92 19.80 5.06
C ASN A 144 -5.84 20.59 4.29
N THR A 145 -5.45 20.14 3.09
CA THR A 145 -4.53 20.90 2.21
C THR A 145 -5.09 22.28 1.94
N VAL A 146 -6.35 22.38 1.51
CA VAL A 146 -7.00 23.67 1.18
C VAL A 146 -7.11 24.57 2.40
N LEU A 147 -7.42 24.01 3.57
CA LEU A 147 -7.64 24.79 4.79
C LEU A 147 -6.36 25.18 5.53
N SER A 148 -5.27 24.42 5.41
CA SER A 148 -4.10 24.55 6.29
C SER A 148 -2.74 24.52 5.60
N LYS A 149 -2.62 23.96 4.39
CA LYS A 149 -1.35 23.85 3.65
C LYS A 149 -1.55 24.07 2.13
N PRO A 150 -2.10 25.20 1.70
CA PRO A 150 -2.46 25.41 0.29
C PRO A 150 -1.26 25.30 -0.67
N GLU A 151 -0.04 25.58 -0.19
CA GLU A 151 1.21 25.39 -0.93
C GLU A 151 1.48 23.94 -1.35
N SER A 152 0.99 22.96 -0.56
CA SER A 152 1.12 21.53 -0.87
C SER A 152 0.05 21.03 -1.85
N LEU A 153 -0.89 21.87 -2.29
CA LEU A 153 -1.98 21.46 -3.17
C LEU A 153 -1.46 20.90 -4.49
N LYS A 154 -0.56 21.63 -5.16
CA LYS A 154 0.00 21.17 -6.44
C LYS A 154 0.81 19.88 -6.28
N PRO A 155 1.81 19.78 -5.37
CA PRO A 155 2.55 18.53 -5.14
C PRO A 155 1.65 17.32 -4.85
N ARG A 156 0.62 17.48 -4.01
CA ARG A 156 -0.32 16.38 -3.70
C ARG A 156 -1.21 16.01 -4.89
N MET A 157 -1.65 16.97 -5.68
CA MET A 157 -2.40 16.70 -6.92
C MET A 157 -1.54 15.98 -7.96
N ASP A 158 -0.27 16.37 -8.09
CA ASP A 158 0.69 15.71 -8.95
C ASP A 158 0.91 14.26 -8.47
N ALA A 159 1.15 14.05 -7.17
CA ALA A 159 1.32 12.72 -6.58
C ALA A 159 0.10 11.82 -6.82
N LEU A 160 -1.12 12.31 -6.54
CA LEU A 160 -2.37 11.57 -6.77
C LEU A 160 -2.50 11.13 -8.23
N THR A 161 -2.30 12.08 -9.15
CA THR A 161 -2.47 11.83 -10.59
C THR A 161 -1.46 10.81 -11.09
N ASN A 162 -0.21 10.95 -10.66
CA ASN A 162 0.89 10.06 -11.03
C ASN A 162 0.69 8.65 -10.46
N GLY A 163 0.30 8.55 -9.19
CA GLY A 163 0.02 7.27 -8.55
C GLY A 163 -1.17 6.54 -9.18
N TYR A 164 -2.24 7.27 -9.48
CA TYR A 164 -3.41 6.72 -10.16
C TYR A 164 -3.07 6.24 -11.58
N GLN A 165 -2.30 7.02 -12.33
CA GLN A 165 -1.88 6.62 -13.68
C GLN A 165 -0.95 5.40 -13.64
N MET A 166 -0.01 5.35 -12.69
CA MET A 166 0.87 4.19 -12.47
C MET A 166 0.06 2.95 -12.13
N GLY A 167 -0.93 3.05 -11.24
CA GLY A 167 -1.77 1.90 -10.87
C GLY A 167 -2.64 1.38 -12.02
N LYS A 168 -3.02 2.24 -12.97
CA LYS A 168 -3.76 1.83 -14.18
C LYS A 168 -2.91 1.10 -15.20
N THR A 169 -1.60 1.38 -15.24
CA THR A 169 -0.69 0.77 -16.23
C THR A 169 0.05 -0.44 -15.66
N ALA A 170 0.28 -0.46 -14.34
CA ALA A 170 0.92 -1.58 -13.68
C ALA A 170 0.03 -2.83 -13.71
N ARG A 171 0.66 -4.00 -13.66
CA ARG A 171 -0.05 -5.26 -13.43
C ARG A 171 -0.59 -5.31 -12.01
N ASP A 172 -1.64 -6.12 -11.81
CA ASP A 172 -2.29 -6.27 -10.51
C ASP A 172 -1.30 -6.78 -9.45
N LEU A 173 -1.15 -6.00 -8.37
CA LEU A 173 -0.31 -6.34 -7.23
C LEU A 173 -1.05 -7.16 -6.16
N PHE A 174 -2.38 -7.17 -6.22
CA PHE A 174 -3.19 -7.96 -5.29
C PHE A 174 -3.04 -9.46 -5.55
N GLY A 175 -2.73 -10.21 -4.49
CA GLY A 175 -2.54 -11.66 -4.55
C GLY A 175 -1.12 -12.11 -4.92
N VAL A 176 -0.17 -11.18 -5.04
CA VAL A 176 1.25 -11.53 -5.20
C VAL A 176 1.80 -12.14 -3.91
N ASP A 177 2.51 -13.27 -4.02
CA ASP A 177 3.20 -13.90 -2.88
C ASP A 177 4.51 -13.15 -2.58
N TRP A 178 4.41 -12.02 -1.90
CA TRP A 178 5.56 -11.18 -1.58
C TRP A 178 6.64 -11.89 -0.75
N ARG A 179 6.26 -12.88 0.06
CA ARG A 179 7.20 -13.64 0.88
C ARG A 179 8.22 -14.39 0.04
N ARG A 180 7.82 -14.93 -1.10
CA ARG A 180 8.73 -15.58 -2.06
C ARG A 180 9.59 -14.60 -2.85
N ASN A 181 9.22 -13.32 -2.85
CA ASN A 181 9.87 -12.28 -3.65
C ASN A 181 10.90 -11.45 -2.85
N PHE A 182 11.03 -11.61 -1.54
CA PHE A 182 11.94 -10.80 -0.73
C PHE A 182 13.41 -10.85 -1.19
N SER A 183 13.91 -12.00 -1.62
CA SER A 183 15.29 -12.13 -2.12
C SER A 183 15.45 -11.78 -3.59
N ARG A 184 14.37 -11.46 -4.32
CA ARG A 184 14.44 -11.07 -5.72
C ARG A 184 14.85 -9.60 -5.86
N SER A 185 15.46 -9.29 -6.99
CA SER A 185 15.78 -7.92 -7.37
C SER A 185 14.51 -7.08 -7.45
N LEU A 186 14.51 -5.94 -6.76
CA LEU A 186 13.42 -4.97 -6.80
C LEU A 186 13.25 -4.38 -8.20
N HIS A 187 14.34 -4.23 -8.95
CA HIS A 187 14.30 -3.81 -10.34
C HIS A 187 13.55 -4.82 -11.23
N GLU A 188 13.85 -6.11 -11.08
CA GLU A 188 13.18 -7.17 -11.84
C GLU A 188 11.69 -7.24 -11.51
N ILE A 189 11.32 -7.10 -10.22
CA ILE A 189 9.92 -7.04 -9.80
C ILE A 189 9.21 -5.85 -10.47
N ARG A 190 9.80 -4.65 -10.42
CA ARG A 190 9.19 -3.47 -11.06
C ARG A 190 9.02 -3.64 -12.57
N GLN A 191 9.96 -4.27 -13.25
CA GLN A 191 9.83 -4.60 -14.67
C GLN A 191 8.71 -5.62 -14.92
N GLU A 192 8.64 -6.68 -14.12
CA GLU A 192 7.62 -7.73 -14.24
C GLU A 192 6.20 -7.18 -14.07
N TYR A 193 6.02 -6.27 -13.11
CA TYR A 193 4.72 -5.65 -12.80
C TYR A 193 4.49 -4.32 -13.52
N GLU A 194 5.34 -3.96 -14.49
CA GLU A 194 5.20 -2.76 -15.32
C GLU A 194 5.09 -1.45 -14.50
N ILE A 195 5.86 -1.38 -13.41
CA ILE A 195 5.93 -0.22 -12.51
C ILE A 195 7.01 0.74 -13.03
N VAL A 196 6.55 1.82 -13.64
CA VAL A 196 7.40 2.83 -14.25
C VAL A 196 7.70 3.96 -13.25
N GLN A 197 8.95 4.07 -12.81
CA GLN A 197 9.42 5.12 -11.90
C GLN A 197 9.92 6.38 -12.62
N GLU A 198 9.27 6.80 -13.71
CA GLU A 198 9.71 7.95 -14.52
C GLU A 198 9.50 9.31 -13.81
N ILE A 199 8.99 9.31 -12.59
CA ILE A 199 8.49 10.52 -11.91
C ILE A 199 9.40 10.82 -10.72
N VAL A 200 10.24 11.86 -10.85
CA VAL A 200 11.09 12.36 -9.77
C VAL A 200 10.36 13.50 -9.06
N GLY A 201 9.68 13.19 -7.95
CA GLY A 201 8.99 14.15 -7.09
C GLY A 201 9.43 14.07 -5.62
N GLU A 202 9.08 15.07 -4.82
CA GLU A 202 9.00 14.89 -3.37
C GLU A 202 7.95 13.80 -3.11
N GLY A 203 8.31 12.77 -2.34
CA GLY A 203 7.48 11.58 -2.15
C GLY A 203 7.93 10.29 -2.85
N ILE A 204 9.07 10.28 -3.55
CA ILE A 204 9.66 9.05 -4.09
C ILE A 204 10.88 8.60 -3.28
N LEU A 205 10.98 7.30 -3.01
CA LEU A 205 12.12 6.64 -2.38
C LEU A 205 13.33 6.70 -3.32
N ARG A 206 14.19 7.70 -3.11
CA ARG A 206 15.40 7.92 -3.94
C ARG A 206 16.45 6.81 -3.84
N ASP A 207 16.44 6.03 -2.75
CA ASP A 207 17.45 5.01 -2.43
C ASP A 207 16.94 3.56 -2.61
N ALA A 208 15.74 3.36 -3.16
CA ALA A 208 15.13 2.02 -3.29
C ALA A 208 15.54 1.30 -4.59
N ALA A 209 16.80 1.42 -5.01
CA ALA A 209 17.37 0.77 -6.19
C ALA A 209 18.60 -0.05 -5.80
#